data_AF-A0A962CZG2-F1
#
_entry.id   AF-A0A962CZG2-F1
#
_cell.length_a   1.000
_cell.length_b   1.000
_cell.length_c   1.000
_cell.angle_alpha   90.00
_cell.angle_beta   90.00
_cell.angle_gamma   90.00
#
_symmetry.space_group_name_H-M   'P 1'
#
loop_
_entity.id
_entity.type
_entity.pdbx_description
1 polymer ?
#
loop_
_entity_poly.entity_id
_entity_poly.type
_entity_poly.pdbx_seq_one_letter_code
_entity_poly.pdbx_strand_id
1 'polypeptide(L)' 'ARLAWFWDFGNVFSKFDDFEAREFRHSTGLALKWQAPIGPIIINFAYPFNDDKYDDTESIQFSFGNTF' A
#
# COMPACT_ATOMS: atom_id res chain seq x y z
N ALA A 1 -5.86 -2.95 -19.68
CA ALA A 1 -5.16 -2.88 -18.39
C ALA A 1 -4.94 -1.41 -18.03
N ARG A 2 -4.85 -1.08 -16.74
CA ARG A 2 -4.54 0.27 -16.25
C ARG A 2 -3.29 0.19 -15.38
N LEU A 3 -2.28 0.97 -15.73
CA LEU A 3 -1.10 1.20 -14.90
C LEU A 3 -1.30 2.54 -14.17
N ALA A 4 -0.93 2.58 -12.90
CA ALA A 4 -0.90 3.79 -12.11
C ALA A 4 0.39 3.84 -11.30
N TRP A 5 0.94 5.04 -11.15
CA TRP A 5 1.89 5.33 -10.09
C TRP A 5 1.11 5.87 -8.90
N PHE A 6 1.51 5.46 -7.69
CA PHE A 6 0.89 5.92 -6.46
C PHE A 6 1.93 6.39 -5.44
N TRP A 7 1.47 7.24 -4.54
CA TRP A 7 2.21 7.67 -3.36
C TRP A 7 1.21 7.76 -2.20
N ASP A 8 1.37 6.87 -1.24
CA ASP A 8 0.44 6.65 -0.14
C ASP A 8 1.08 7.05 1.20
N PHE A 9 0.24 7.53 2.12
CA PHE A 9 0.64 8.10 3.40
C PHE A 9 -0.38 7.68 4.47
N GLY A 10 0.09 7.24 5.64
CA GLY A 10 -0.78 6.85 6.74
C GLY A 10 -0.08 6.87 8.10
N ASN A 11 -0.86 7.00 9.18
CA ASN A 11 -0.36 6.90 10.55
C ASN A 11 -1.49 6.34 11.45
N VAL A 12 -1.13 5.56 12.45
CA VAL A 12 -2.04 5.03 13.47
C VAL A 12 -1.40 5.26 14.84
N PHE A 13 -2.12 5.91 15.75
CA PHE A 13 -1.63 6.26 17.09
C PHE A 13 -2.74 6.05 18.13
N SER A 14 -2.36 5.83 19.39
CA SER A 14 -3.30 5.42 20.45
C SER A 14 -4.14 6.57 21.00
N LYS A 15 -3.52 7.75 21.20
CA LYS A 15 -4.17 8.97 21.70
C LYS A 15 -3.69 10.17 20.90
N PHE A 16 -4.46 11.25 20.97
CA PHE A 16 -4.09 12.49 20.29
C PHE A 16 -2.71 13.03 20.72
N ASP A 17 -2.35 12.88 21.99
CA ASP A 17 -1.05 13.31 22.53
C ASP A 17 0.11 12.41 22.10
N ASP A 18 -0.16 11.19 21.61
CA ASP A 18 0.85 10.27 21.07
C ASP A 18 1.14 10.56 19.59
N PHE A 19 0.50 11.56 18.99
CA PHE A 19 0.74 11.91 17.59
C PHE A 19 2.15 12.48 17.40
N GLU A 20 2.95 11.78 16.61
CA GLU A 20 4.28 12.24 16.22
C GLU A 20 4.40 12.30 14.69
N ALA A 21 4.74 13.47 14.15
CA ALA A 21 4.84 13.66 12.70
C ALA A 21 5.88 12.76 12.02
N ARG A 22 6.90 12.29 12.76
CA ARG A 22 7.93 11.38 12.25
C ARG A 22 7.48 9.93 12.10
N GLU A 23 6.37 9.56 12.75
CA GLU A 23 5.83 8.19 12.70
C GLU A 23 4.93 7.94 11.48
N PHE A 24 4.71 8.96 10.65
CA PHE A 24 3.98 8.81 9.42
C PHE A 24 4.65 7.80 8.47
N ARG A 25 3.94 6.75 8.08
CA ARG A 25 4.40 5.78 7.09
C ARG A 25 4.04 6.24 5.70
N HIS A 26 5.00 6.10 4.78
CA HIS A 26 4.85 6.51 3.39
C HIS A 26 5.41 5.45 2.46
N SER A 27 4.73 5.23 1.34
CA SER A 27 5.18 4.29 0.32
C SER A 27 4.83 4.79 -1.07
N THR A 28 5.67 4.50 -2.05
CA THR A 28 5.36 4.74 -3.46
C THR A 28 5.39 3.45 -4.23
N GLY A 29 4.71 3.41 -5.37
CA GLY A 29 4.70 2.20 -6.14
C GLY A 29 3.97 2.29 -7.45
N LEU A 30 3.86 1.14 -8.09
CA LEU A 30 3.11 0.94 -9.31
C LEU A 30 1.96 -0.03 -9.04
N ALA A 31 0.79 0.32 -9.55
CA ALA A 31 -0.40 -0.52 -9.51
C ALA A 31 -0.80 -0.91 -10.93
N LEU A 32 -0.89 -2.22 -11.18
CA LEU A 32 -1.45 -2.79 -12.41
C LEU A 32 -2.83 -3.35 -12.11
N LYS A 33 -3.83 -2.80 -12.79
CA LYS A 33 -5.20 -3.32 -12.79
C LYS A 33 -5.50 -3.97 -14.13
N TRP A 34 -5.87 -5.24 -14.12
CA TRP A 34 -6.15 -6.00 -15.32
C TRP A 34 -7.46 -6.78 -15.17
N GLN A 35 -8.37 -6.63 -16.13
CA GLN A 35 -9.54 -7.49 -16.26
C GLN A 35 -9.14 -8.74 -17.04
N ALA A 36 -8.93 -9.84 -16.33
CA ALA A 36 -8.64 -11.14 -16.92
C ALA A 36 -9.95 -11.92 -17.20
N PRO A 37 -9.92 -12.97 -18.04
CA PRO A 37 -11.10 -13.79 -18.32
C PRO A 37 -11.74 -14.42 -17.07
N ILE A 38 -10.96 -14.60 -16.01
CA ILE A 38 -11.38 -15.18 -14.73
C ILE A 38 -11.86 -14.14 -13.70
N GLY A 39 -11.72 -12.84 -14.01
CA GLY A 39 -12.13 -11.75 -13.13
C GLY A 39 -11.08 -10.62 -13.00
N PRO A 40 -11.36 -9.61 -12.16
CA PRO A 40 -10.43 -8.51 -11.89
C PRO A 40 -9.17 -9.03 -11.18
N ILE A 41 -8.02 -8.50 -11.60
CA ILE A 41 -6.71 -8.73 -10.97
C ILE A 41 -6.11 -7.36 -10.67
N ILE A 42 -5.65 -7.17 -9.43
CA ILE A 42 -4.89 -5.99 -9.00
C ILE A 42 -3.55 -6.48 -8.49
N ILE A 43 -2.47 -5.86 -8.96
CA ILE A 43 -1.11 -6.11 -8.49
C ILE A 43 -0.50 -4.76 -8.12
N ASN A 44 -0.02 -4.63 -6.89
CA ASN A 44 0.69 -3.45 -6.42
C ASN A 44 2.13 -3.84 -6.09
N PHE A 45 3.07 -3.09 -6.64
CA PHE A 45 4.47 -3.14 -6.24
C PHE A 45 4.79 -1.88 -5.46
N ALA A 46 5.07 -2.00 -4.17
CA ALA A 46 5.25 -0.89 -3.25
C ALA A 46 6.67 -0.86 -2.67
N TYR A 47 7.21 0.35 -2.55
CA TYR A 47 8.45 0.66 -1.88
C TYR A 47 8.17 1.60 -0.69
N PRO A 48 8.36 1.15 0.56
CA PRO A 48 8.25 2.01 1.73
C PRO A 48 9.46 2.96 1.84
N PHE A 49 9.21 4.20 2.25
CA PHE A 49 10.25 5.22 2.43
C PHE A 49 10.56 5.58 3.89
N ASN A 50 9.65 5.24 4.81
CA ASN A 50 9.78 5.54 6.23
C ASN A 50 9.33 4.33 7.08
N ASP A 51 9.80 3.14 6.70
CA ASP A 51 9.64 1.92 7.49
C ASP A 51 10.51 1.97 8.75
N ASP A 52 9.98 1.37 9.81
CA ASP A 52 10.68 1.18 11.08
C ASP A 52 11.03 -0.30 11.27
N LYS A 53 11.97 -0.59 12.17
CA LYS A 53 12.42 -1.96 12.49
C LYS A 53 11.32 -2.87 13.04
N TYR A 54 10.19 -2.30 13.40
CA TYR A 54 9.01 -3.01 13.91
C TYR A 54 7.87 -3.10 12.88
N ASP A 55 8.04 -2.53 11.69
CA ASP A 55 7.03 -2.60 10.64
C ASP A 55 7.16 -3.92 9.86
N ASP A 56 6.02 -4.57 9.64
CA ASP A 56 5.94 -5.71 8.71
C ASP A 56 5.67 -5.19 7.29
N THR A 57 6.68 -5.25 6.42
CA THR A 57 6.58 -4.73 5.05
C THR A 57 6.25 -5.82 4.03
N GLU A 58 5.32 -5.54 3.12
CA GLU A 58 5.01 -6.39 1.97
C GLU A 58 5.19 -5.61 0.66
N SER A 59 6.23 -5.93 -0.11
CA SER A 59 6.57 -5.17 -1.34
C SER A 59 5.69 -5.53 -2.55
N ILE A 60 5.04 -6.69 -2.55
CA ILE A 60 4.16 -7.14 -3.64
C ILE A 60 2.83 -7.56 -3.03
N GLN A 61 1.77 -6.87 -3.39
CA GLN A 61 0.41 -7.22 -3.00
C GLN A 61 -0.40 -7.57 -4.24
N PHE A 62 -1.26 -8.57 -4.14
CA PHE A 62 -2.15 -8.95 -5.24
C PHE A 62 -3.52 -9.35 -4.73
N SER A 63 -4.55 -9.04 -5.53
CA SER A 63 -5.91 -9.50 -5.27
C SER A 63 -6.55 -10.00 -6.56
N PHE A 64 -7.33 -11.07 -6.42
CA PHE A 64 -8.08 -11.71 -7.50
C PHE A 64 -9.57 -11.70 -7.16
N GLY A 65 -10.41 -11.43 -8.16
CA GLY A 65 -11.86 -11.42 -7.99
C GLY A 65 -12.38 -10.18 -7.28
N ASN A 66 -13.60 -10.27 -6.74
CA ASN A 66 -14.18 -9.22 -5.89
C ASN A 66 -13.81 -9.50 -4.43
N THR A 67 -12.71 -8.89 -3.98
CA THR A 67 -12.34 -8.85 -2.57
C THR A 67 -12.77 -7.49 -2.00
N PHE A 68 -13.48 -7.52 -0.87
CA PHE A 68 -13.95 -6.34 -0.12
C PHE A 68 -12.93 -5.96 0.96
#